data_AF-A0A7Z9MGZ2-F1
#
_entry.id   AF-A0A7Z9MGZ2-F1
#
_cell.length_a   1.000
_cell.length_b   1.000
_cell.length_c   1.000
_cell.angle_alpha   90.00
_cell.angle_beta   90.00
_cell.angle_gamma   90.00
#
_symmetry.space_group_name_H-M   'P 1'
#
loop_
_entity.id
_entity.type
_entity.pdbx_description
1 polymer ?
#
loop_
_entity_poly.entity_id
_entity_poly.type
_entity_poly.pdbx_seq_one_letter_code
_entity_poly.pdbx_strand_id
1 'polypeptide(L)' 'MAQREFKQGDLVYIPQDCTIVRPDPEYGYPSVVFKTEKPMTAVFMGETAENEYNILFKGEKWCALPNQVYPMSERNAD' A
#
# COMPACT_ATOMS: atom_id res chain seq x y z
N MET A 1 -20.10 4.86 7.53
CA MET A 1 -19.17 3.96 8.24
C MET A 1 -17.83 4.69 8.27
N ALA A 2 -17.28 5.01 9.43
CA ALA A 2 -15.99 5.70 9.48
C ALA A 2 -14.90 4.74 8.98
N GLN A 3 -14.24 5.09 7.87
CA GLN A 3 -13.01 4.40 7.47
C GLN A 3 -11.99 4.63 8.59
N ARG A 4 -11.44 3.55 9.14
CA ARG A 4 -10.31 3.62 10.06
C ARG A 4 -9.17 4.34 9.33
N GLU A 5 -8.70 5.46 9.87
CA GLU A 5 -7.49 6.12 9.37
C GLU A 5 -6.29 5.17 9.56
N PHE A 6 -5.46 5.04 8.52
CA PHE A 6 -4.25 4.23 8.58
C PHE A 6 -3.21 4.86 9.49
N LYS A 7 -2.57 4.06 10.34
CA LYS A 7 -1.39 4.47 11.09
C LYS A 7 -0.14 3.86 10.48
N GLN A 8 0.96 4.60 10.49
CA GLN A 8 2.25 4.06 10.06
C GLN A 8 2.57 2.80 10.87
N GLY A 9 2.91 1.71 10.16
CA GLY A 9 3.11 0.38 10.74
C GLY A 9 1.90 -0.54 10.65
N ASP A 10 0.72 -0.05 10.28
CA ASP A 10 -0.48 -0.88 10.11
C ASP A 10 -0.28 -1.88 8.96
N LEU A 11 -0.72 -3.12 9.19
CA LEU A 11 -0.81 -4.12 8.14
C LEU A 11 -2.04 -3.83 7.28
N VAL A 12 -1.81 -3.69 5.97
CA VAL A 12 -2.84 -3.37 5.00
C VAL A 12 -3.01 -4.47 3.98
N TYR A 13 -4.22 -4.53 3.43
CA TYR A 13 -4.63 -5.45 2.38
C TYR A 13 -4.70 -4.71 1.03
N ILE A 14 -4.13 -5.33 0.00
CA ILE A 14 -4.15 -4.84 -1.38
C ILE A 14 -4.85 -5.92 -2.22
N PRO A 15 -6.00 -5.64 -2.86
CA PRO A 15 -6.71 -6.61 -3.67
C PRO A 15 -5.89 -7.10 -4.88
N GLN A 16 -6.41 -8.12 -5.54
CA GLN A 16 -5.96 -8.51 -6.88
C GLN A 16 -6.22 -7.37 -7.89
N ASP A 17 -5.46 -7.36 -8.98
CA ASP A 17 -5.55 -6.42 -10.09
C ASP A 17 -5.30 -4.95 -9.74
N CYS A 18 -4.62 -4.70 -8.63
CA CYS A 18 -4.15 -3.37 -8.22
C CYS A 18 -2.76 -3.11 -8.77
N THR A 19 -2.49 -1.84 -9.09
CA THR A 19 -1.19 -1.40 -9.60
C THR A 19 -0.45 -0.67 -8.49
N ILE A 20 0.71 -1.19 -8.12
CA ILE A 20 1.63 -0.52 -7.21
C ILE A 20 2.91 -0.19 -7.94
N VAL A 21 3.56 0.90 -7.54
CA VAL A 21 4.72 1.43 -8.25
C VAL A 21 5.87 1.63 -7.30
N ARG A 22 7.10 1.41 -7.78
CA ARG A 22 8.32 1.70 -7.04
C ARG A 22 8.90 2.99 -7.60
N PRO A 23 8.86 4.12 -6.88
CA PRO A 23 9.45 5.36 -7.36
C PRO A 23 10.96 5.20 -7.54
N ASP A 24 11.50 5.81 -8.58
CA ASP A 24 12.93 5.95 -8.79
C ASP A 24 13.48 6.97 -7.77
N PRO A 25 14.47 6.61 -6.93
CA PRO A 25 15.01 7.52 -5.94
C PRO A 25 15.72 8.76 -6.53
N GLU A 26 16.17 8.71 -7.78
CA GLU A 26 16.85 9.82 -8.44
C GLU A 26 15.89 10.73 -9.22
N TYR A 27 14.84 10.15 -9.84
CA TYR A 27 14.01 10.87 -10.82
C TYR A 27 12.55 11.04 -10.42
N GLY A 28 12.07 10.42 -9.34
CA GLY A 28 10.69 10.54 -8.86
C GLY A 28 9.62 9.85 -9.73
N TYR A 29 9.95 9.44 -10.95
CA TYR A 29 9.08 8.63 -11.80
C TYR A 29 9.03 7.16 -11.32
N PRO A 30 7.94 6.42 -11.54
CA PRO A 30 7.88 5.00 -11.21
C PRO A 30 8.90 4.20 -12.02
N SER A 31 9.98 3.75 -11.35
CA SER A 31 11.03 2.89 -11.92
C SER A 31 10.52 1.50 -12.27
N VAL A 32 9.54 1.00 -11.51
CA VAL A 32 8.95 -0.34 -11.66
C VAL A 32 7.46 -0.28 -11.38
N VAL A 33 6.68 -0.96 -12.21
CA VAL A 33 5.24 -1.15 -12.02
C VAL A 33 4.98 -2.63 -11.72
N PHE A 34 4.21 -2.91 -10.68
CA PHE A 34 3.79 -4.26 -10.31
C PHE A 34 2.27 -4.32 -10.23
N LYS A 35 1.68 -5.27 -10.95
CA LYS A 35 0.24 -5.57 -10.86
C LYS A 35 0.02 -6.79 -9.98
N THR A 36 -0.85 -6.70 -8.98
CA THR A 36 -1.13 -7.82 -8.07
C THR A 36 -1.91 -8.92 -8.80
N GLU A 37 -1.34 -10.12 -8.90
CA GLU A 37 -2.01 -11.29 -9.52
C GLU A 37 -2.98 -11.99 -8.57
N LYS A 38 -2.82 -11.76 -7.27
CA LYS A 38 -3.65 -12.25 -6.17
C LYS A 38 -3.66 -11.20 -5.07
N PRO A 39 -4.57 -11.28 -4.09
CA PRO A 39 -4.52 -10.37 -2.97
C PRO A 39 -3.21 -10.46 -2.20
N MET A 40 -2.67 -9.31 -1.82
CA MET A 40 -1.38 -9.16 -1.17
C MET A 40 -1.52 -8.35 0.12
N THR A 41 -0.50 -8.45 0.95
CA THR A 41 -0.38 -7.66 2.18
C THR A 41 0.85 -6.77 2.10
N ALA A 42 0.77 -5.61 2.73
CA ALA A 42 1.86 -4.67 2.85
C ALA A 42 1.77 -3.94 4.18
N VAL A 43 2.81 -3.20 4.56
CA VAL A 43 2.77 -2.34 5.75
C VAL A 43 2.60 -0.90 5.30
N PHE A 44 1.62 -0.19 5.85
CA PHE A 44 1.43 1.23 5.56
C PHE A 44 2.55 2.05 6.17
N MET A 45 3.17 2.91 5.37
CA MET A 45 4.31 3.74 5.75
C MET A 45 3.97 5.22 5.85
N GLY A 46 2.77 5.62 5.43
CA GLY A 46 2.32 7.02 5.41
C GLY A 46 1.85 7.47 4.02
N GLU A 47 1.35 8.69 3.95
CA GLU A 47 0.89 9.31 2.70
C GLU A 47 2.03 10.10 2.03
N THR A 48 2.01 10.21 0.71
CA THR A 48 2.88 11.11 -0.06
C THR A 48 2.22 12.48 -0.22
N ALA A 49 2.99 13.47 -0.66
CA ALA A 49 2.45 14.80 -1.00
C ALA A 49 1.48 14.78 -2.19
N GLU A 50 1.45 13.69 -2.96
CA GLU A 50 0.63 13.51 -4.16
C GLU A 50 -0.62 12.65 -3.92
N ASN A 51 -1.02 12.46 -2.65
CA ASN A 51 -2.14 11.60 -2.25
C ASN A 51 -1.96 10.13 -2.65
N GLU A 52 -0.72 9.63 -2.65
CA GLU A 52 -0.45 8.19 -2.75
C GLU A 52 -0.08 7.63 -1.38
N TYR A 53 -0.21 6.33 -1.21
CA TYR A 53 0.19 5.65 0.02
C TYR A 53 1.53 4.97 -0.16
N ASN A 54 2.51 5.37 0.66
CA ASN A 54 3.75 4.62 0.80
C ASN A 54 3.46 3.33 1.55
N ILE A 55 3.96 2.22 1.02
CA ILE A 55 3.83 0.89 1.61
C ILE A 55 5.17 0.16 1.58
N LEU A 56 5.42 -0.68 2.59
CA LEU A 56 6.52 -1.66 2.56
C LEU A 56 5.97 -2.95 1.95
N PHE A 57 6.45 -3.30 0.76
CA PHE A 57 6.02 -4.48 0.01
C PHE A 57 7.24 -5.25 -0.49
N LYS A 58 7.27 -6.57 -0.22
CA LYS A 58 8.40 -7.46 -0.56
C LYS A 58 9.77 -6.94 -0.08
N GLY A 59 9.81 -6.27 1.07
CA GLY A 59 11.04 -5.74 1.68
C GLY A 59 11.52 -4.40 1.11
N GLU A 60 10.79 -3.81 0.18
CA GLU A 60 11.13 -2.53 -0.44
C GLU A 60 9.99 -1.52 -0.26
N LYS A 61 10.29 -0.22 -0.46
CA LYS A 61 9.29 0.86 -0.43
C LYS A 61 8.60 0.96 -1.79
N TRP A 62 7.27 0.95 -1.78
CA TRP A 62 6.41 1.11 -2.95
C TRP A 62 5.34 2.16 -2.65
N CYS A 63 4.64 2.59 -3.70
CA CYS A 63 3.48 3.46 -3.64
C CYS A 63 2.25 2.74 -4.21
N ALA A 64 1.10 2.96 -3.60
CA ALA A 64 -0.20 2.48 -4.06
C ALA A 64 -1.22 3.62 -4.01
N LEU A 65 -2.25 3.55 -4.84
CA LEU A 65 -3.34 4.52 -4.76
C LEU A 65 -4.21 4.26 -3.50
N PRO A 66 -4.71 5.30 -2.82
CA PRO A 66 -5.51 5.14 -1.60
C PRO A 66 -6.72 4.23 -1.74
N ASN A 67 -7.37 4.24 -2.92
CA ASN A 67 -8.53 3.42 -3.22
C ASN A 67 -8.21 1.93 -3.45
N GLN A 68 -6.93 1.54 -3.45
CA GLN A 68 -6.46 0.16 -3.62
C GLN A 68 -5.93 -0.43 -2.31
N VAL A 69 -5.89 0.35 -1.23
CA VAL A 69 -5.35 -0.08 0.06
C VAL A 69 -6.47 -0.10 1.09
N TYR A 70 -6.63 -1.22 1.77
CA TYR A 70 -7.71 -1.44 2.72
C TYR A 70 -7.15 -1.84 4.09
N PRO A 71 -7.81 -1.46 5.19
CA PRO A 71 -7.41 -1.89 6.51
C PRO A 71 -7.57 -3.40 6.62
N MET A 72 -6.54 -4.09 7.11
CA MET A 72 -6.71 -5.49 7.50
C MET A 72 -7.51 -5.52 8.81
N SER A 73 -8.69 -6.13 8.79
CA SER A 73 -9.45 -6.30 10.01
C SER A 73 -8.74 -7.32 10.88
N GLU A 74 -8.33 -6.92 12.09
CA GLU A 74 -8.02 -7.87 13.15
C GLU A 74 -9.34 -8.57 13.48
N ARG A 75 -9.57 -9.77 12.94
CA ARG A 75 -10.49 -10.67 13.62
C ARG A 75 -9.82 -10.98 14.95
N ASN A 76 -10.40 -10.47 16.03
CA ASN A 76 -10.13 -11.03 17.35
C ASN A 76 -10.30 -12.54 17.20
N ALA A 77 -9.24 -13.29 17.47
CA ALA A 77 -9.32 -14.72 17.58
C ALA A 77 -10.18 -15.00 18.82
N ASP A 78 -11.48 -15.21 18.60
CA ASP A 78 -12.41 -15.75 19.59
C ASP A 78 -12.06 -17.22 19.91
#